data_AF-A0A436QWU1-F1
#
_entry.id   AF-A0A436QWU1-F1
#
_cell.length_a   1.000
_cell.length_b   1.000
_cell.length_c   1.000
_cell.angle_alpha   90.00
_cell.angle_beta   90.00
_cell.angle_gamma   90.00
#
_symmetry.space_group_name_H-M   'P 1'
#
loop_
_entity.id
_entity.type
_entity.pdbx_description
1 polymer ?
#
loop_
_entity_poly.entity_id
_entity_poly.type
_entity_poly.pdbx_seq_one_letter_code
_entity_poly.pdbx_strand_id
1 'polypeptide(L)'
;MPIKALNHRAKRLISTAFMAALAASVAGCGSTSQMTTGSISRSDRRPLETMSAGELHTATSRLGESYARNPNDKRMAMNFAAALQMDGDADQSLAVMRKLAIAYPKDREVLAAYGKALAANGQFEPALDAVRRAQTPEYPDWKLVSAEAAILDQMGQKDEARQDYRKALELKPNEPSVLSNLGMSYVLEGDLRTAETY
;
A
#
# COMPACT_ATOMS: atom_id res chain seq x y z
N MET A 1 54.85 29.79 -75.97
CA MET A 1 55.95 30.27 -75.11
C MET A 1 56.16 29.29 -73.96
N PRO A 2 57.30 28.57 -73.91
CA PRO A 2 57.68 27.67 -72.83
C PRO A 2 58.78 28.30 -71.95
N ILE A 3 58.78 28.10 -70.63
CA ILE A 3 59.99 28.23 -69.79
C ILE A 3 59.88 27.18 -68.65
N LYS A 4 60.56 26.04 -68.82
CA LYS A 4 61.75 25.59 -68.06
C LYS A 4 61.53 25.56 -66.53
N ALA A 5 61.41 24.41 -65.88
CA ALA A 5 62.41 23.33 -65.68
C ALA A 5 63.38 23.61 -64.51
N LEU A 6 63.67 22.50 -63.80
CA LEU A 6 64.73 22.30 -62.81
C LEU A 6 64.50 23.00 -61.46
N ASN A 7 64.82 22.42 -60.31
CA ASN A 7 65.97 21.56 -60.10
C ASN A 7 65.88 20.70 -58.84
N HIS A 8 66.56 19.56 -58.96
CA HIS A 8 67.05 18.69 -57.92
C HIS A 8 67.58 19.40 -56.67
N ARG A 9 67.33 18.78 -55.51
CA ARG A 9 68.37 18.27 -54.60
C ARG A 9 67.65 17.53 -53.46
N ALA A 10 67.63 16.21 -53.49
CA ALA A 10 68.71 15.37 -52.99
C ALA A 10 68.89 15.48 -51.47
N LYS A 11 68.42 14.41 -50.81
CA LYS A 11 69.11 13.65 -49.75
C LYS A 11 69.39 14.36 -48.42
N ARG A 12 68.80 13.78 -47.37
CA ARG A 12 69.37 13.33 -46.07
C ARG A 12 68.25 13.46 -45.03
N LEU A 13 67.55 12.39 -44.63
CA LEU A 13 67.93 11.37 -43.63
C LEU A 13 68.63 11.94 -42.39
N ILE A 14 68.18 11.45 -41.21
CA ILE A 14 68.73 11.65 -39.84
C ILE A 14 68.14 12.94 -39.21
N SER A 15 67.47 12.98 -38.06
CA SER A 15 67.30 12.07 -36.92
C SER A 15 66.34 12.70 -35.88
N THR A 16 65.74 11.82 -35.06
CA THR A 16 65.45 11.98 -33.62
C THR A 16 64.51 13.08 -33.11
N ALA A 17 63.39 12.58 -32.54
CA ALA A 17 62.85 12.87 -31.21
C ALA A 17 62.44 14.31 -30.86
N PHE A 18 61.17 14.52 -30.49
CA PHE A 18 60.76 14.71 -29.09
C PHE A 18 59.23 14.82 -28.96
N MET A 19 58.76 14.50 -27.76
CA MET A 19 57.38 14.45 -27.26
C MET A 19 56.48 15.64 -27.60
N ALA A 20 55.18 15.37 -27.80
CA ALA A 20 54.11 16.03 -27.06
C ALA A 20 52.74 15.39 -27.39
N ALA A 21 52.08 14.86 -26.37
CA ALA A 21 50.66 14.60 -26.41
C ALA A 21 49.90 15.94 -26.44
N LEU A 22 48.80 16.05 -27.22
CA LEU A 22 47.60 16.76 -26.78
C LEU A 22 46.41 16.44 -27.69
N ALA A 23 45.25 16.34 -27.04
CA ALA A 23 43.97 15.86 -27.54
C ALA A 23 43.37 16.64 -28.72
N ALA A 24 42.65 15.93 -29.60
CA ALA A 24 41.70 16.51 -30.54
C ALA A 24 40.47 15.61 -30.73
N SER A 25 39.39 15.98 -30.04
CA SER A 25 38.00 16.03 -30.52
C SER A 25 37.45 14.84 -31.31
N VAL A 26 36.73 13.95 -30.64
CA VAL A 26 35.59 13.26 -31.28
C VAL A 26 34.37 14.16 -31.09
N ALA A 27 33.98 14.84 -32.16
CA ALA A 27 32.70 15.52 -32.27
C ALA A 27 31.58 14.47 -32.22
N GLY A 28 30.97 14.27 -31.06
CA GLY A 28 29.70 13.57 -30.92
C GLY A 28 28.58 14.49 -31.33
N CYS A 29 27.99 14.25 -32.50
CA CYS A 29 26.79 14.95 -32.94
C CYS A 29 25.65 14.73 -31.92
N GLY A 30 25.12 15.84 -31.41
CA GLY A 30 23.99 15.87 -30.52
C GLY A 30 22.72 15.36 -31.20
N SER A 31 22.11 14.36 -30.56
CA SER A 31 20.66 14.23 -30.53
C SER A 31 20.22 14.77 -29.18
N THR A 32 19.53 15.91 -29.19
CA THR A 32 18.82 16.45 -28.03
C THR A 32 17.69 15.49 -27.68
N SER A 33 17.96 14.45 -26.90
CA SER A 33 16.92 13.74 -26.17
C SER A 33 16.58 14.57 -24.94
N GLN A 34 15.30 14.91 -24.82
CA GLN A 34 14.75 15.63 -23.69
C GLN A 34 15.22 14.99 -22.37
N MET A 35 15.96 15.74 -21.57
CA MET A 35 16.07 15.48 -20.14
C MET A 35 14.70 15.78 -19.52
N THR A 36 13.79 14.83 -19.60
CA THR A 36 12.90 14.59 -18.47
C THR A 36 13.55 13.47 -17.68
N THR A 37 14.01 13.78 -16.49
CA THR A 37 14.41 12.79 -15.49
C THR A 37 13.12 12.05 -15.11
N GLY A 38 12.74 11.10 -15.94
CA GLY A 38 11.57 10.25 -15.81
C GLY A 38 11.74 9.23 -14.69
N SER A 39 12.08 9.70 -13.51
CA SER A 39 11.88 9.01 -12.24
C SER A 39 10.69 9.67 -11.52
N ILE A 40 9.61 9.91 -12.24
CA ILE A 40 8.31 9.69 -11.60
C ILE A 40 8.18 8.17 -11.62
N SER A 41 8.75 7.51 -10.61
CA SER A 41 8.52 6.10 -10.37
C SER A 41 7.02 5.90 -10.48
N ARG A 42 6.59 5.17 -11.51
CA ARG A 42 5.26 4.57 -11.54
C ARG A 42 5.15 3.88 -10.20
N SER A 43 4.29 4.43 -9.38
CA SER A 43 4.02 4.04 -7.99
C SER A 43 4.28 2.57 -7.74
N ASP A 44 5.50 2.24 -7.31
CA ASP A 44 5.78 1.06 -6.49
C ASP A 44 5.17 1.36 -5.13
N ARG A 45 3.84 1.46 -5.10
CA ARG A 45 3.06 1.50 -3.87
C ARG A 45 3.11 0.08 -3.35
N ARG A 46 4.19 -0.24 -2.64
CA ARG A 46 4.23 -1.40 -1.77
C ARG A 46 2.94 -1.42 -0.94
N PRO A 47 2.30 -2.59 -0.73
CA PRO A 47 1.14 -2.69 0.14
C PRO A 47 1.43 -2.05 1.50
N LEU A 48 0.48 -1.32 2.07
CA LEU A 48 0.65 -0.63 3.34
C LEU A 48 1.08 -1.61 4.45
N GLU A 49 0.65 -2.86 4.34
CA GLU A 49 0.88 -3.96 5.27
C GLU A 49 2.35 -4.40 5.33
N THR A 50 3.14 -4.01 4.33
CA THR A 50 4.56 -4.34 4.21
C THR A 50 5.48 -3.15 4.51
N MET A 51 4.90 -1.99 4.85
CA MET A 51 5.65 -0.78 5.17
C MET A 51 6.16 -0.81 6.61
N SER A 52 7.35 -0.28 6.83
CA SER A 52 7.82 0.08 8.18
C SER A 52 7.00 1.22 8.76
N ALA A 53 7.02 1.41 10.09
CA ALA A 53 6.28 2.47 10.76
C ALA A 53 6.56 3.88 10.17
N GLY A 54 7.82 4.20 9.88
CA GLY A 54 8.17 5.49 9.27
C GLY A 54 7.65 5.66 7.84
N GLU A 55 7.65 4.59 7.05
CA GLU A 55 7.11 4.59 5.69
C GLU A 55 5.59 4.74 5.69
N LEU A 56 4.93 4.08 6.65
CA LEU A 56 3.50 4.16 6.86
C LEU A 56 3.07 5.56 7.26
N HIS A 57 3.73 6.18 8.23
CA HIS A 57 3.48 7.55 8.64
C HIS A 57 3.63 8.55 7.47
N THR A 58 4.66 8.34 6.65
CA THR A 58 4.89 9.15 5.43
C THR A 58 3.80 8.91 4.37
N ALA A 59 3.29 7.67 4.25
CA ALA A 59 2.17 7.35 3.36
C ALA A 59 0.87 7.99 3.85
N THR A 60 0.58 7.91 5.16
CA THR A 60 -0.57 8.54 5.82
C THR A 60 -0.59 10.04 5.58
N SER A 61 0.55 10.72 5.77
CA SER A 61 0.68 12.16 5.51
C SER A 61 0.33 12.54 4.06
N ARG A 62 0.88 11.82 3.08
CA ARG A 62 0.61 12.05 1.64
C ARG A 62 -0.84 11.77 1.26
N LEU A 63 -1.45 10.75 1.86
CA LEU A 63 -2.87 10.44 1.69
C LEU A 63 -3.75 11.52 2.32
N GLY A 64 -3.36 12.07 3.48
CA GLY A 64 -4.04 13.18 4.15
C GLY A 64 -4.06 14.45 3.30
N GLU A 65 -2.94 14.83 2.69
CA GLU A 65 -2.91 15.96 1.74
C GLU A 65 -3.81 15.72 0.52
N SER A 66 -3.85 14.48 0.01
CA SER A 66 -4.68 14.12 -1.13
C SER A 66 -6.17 14.16 -0.77
N TYR A 67 -6.52 13.67 0.41
CA TYR A 67 -7.86 13.76 0.97
C TYR A 67 -8.29 15.21 1.20
N ALA A 68 -7.40 16.06 1.74
CA ALA A 68 -7.71 17.48 1.97
C ALA A 68 -8.04 18.24 0.68
N ARG A 69 -7.41 17.88 -0.45
CA ARG A 69 -7.72 18.47 -1.77
C ARG A 69 -9.09 18.05 -2.32
N ASN A 70 -9.53 16.83 -2.03
CA ASN A 70 -10.84 16.33 -2.47
C ASN A 70 -11.45 15.39 -1.41
N PRO A 71 -12.07 15.93 -0.35
CA PRO A 71 -12.50 15.15 0.80
C PRO A 71 -13.80 14.36 0.56
N ASN A 72 -14.35 14.41 -0.65
CA ASN A 72 -15.53 13.67 -1.07
C ASN A 72 -15.20 12.51 -2.03
N ASP A 73 -13.94 12.35 -2.44
CA ASP A 73 -13.51 11.19 -3.22
C ASP A 73 -13.53 9.94 -2.33
N LYS A 74 -14.48 9.03 -2.60
CA LYS A 74 -14.66 7.78 -1.85
C LYS A 74 -13.36 7.00 -1.71
N ARG A 75 -12.62 6.81 -2.81
CA ARG A 75 -11.40 6.00 -2.83
C ARG A 75 -10.28 6.67 -2.03
N MET A 76 -10.14 7.98 -2.12
CA MET A 76 -9.14 8.71 -1.31
C MET A 76 -9.48 8.66 0.17
N ALA A 77 -10.75 8.82 0.54
CA ALA A 77 -11.21 8.69 1.92
C ALA A 77 -10.95 7.29 2.47
N MET A 78 -11.28 6.24 1.72
CA MET A 78 -11.03 4.83 2.11
C MET A 78 -9.54 4.56 2.30
N ASN A 79 -8.69 4.97 1.36
CA ASN A 79 -7.24 4.75 1.45
C ASN A 79 -6.62 5.51 2.63
N PHE A 80 -7.05 6.76 2.84
CA PHE A 80 -6.55 7.56 3.95
C PHE A 80 -6.98 6.98 5.31
N ALA A 81 -8.26 6.59 5.45
CA ALA A 81 -8.75 5.95 6.66
C ALA A 81 -8.04 4.61 6.94
N ALA A 82 -7.75 3.82 5.92
CA ALA A 82 -7.00 2.57 6.07
C ALA A 82 -5.56 2.83 6.55
N ALA A 83 -4.87 3.82 5.95
CA ALA A 83 -3.53 4.19 6.39
C ALA A 83 -3.52 4.70 7.84
N LEU A 84 -4.49 5.53 8.23
CA LEU A 84 -4.66 5.99 9.62
C LEU A 84 -4.85 4.82 10.60
N GLN A 85 -5.65 3.80 10.26
CA GLN A 85 -5.81 2.62 11.13
C GLN A 85 -4.49 1.89 11.36
N MET A 86 -3.70 1.75 10.29
CA MET A 86 -2.44 1.02 10.36
C MET A 86 -1.37 1.84 11.10
N ASP A 87 -1.41 3.17 10.99
CA ASP A 87 -0.51 4.10 11.69
C ASP A 87 -0.88 4.28 13.17
N GLY A 88 -2.01 3.70 13.61
CA GLY A 88 -2.50 3.75 15.00
C GLY A 88 -3.43 4.94 15.30
N ASP A 89 -3.73 5.78 14.30
CA ASP A 89 -4.58 6.97 14.42
C ASP A 89 -6.09 6.61 14.32
N ALA A 90 -6.57 5.79 15.26
CA ALA A 90 -7.94 5.25 15.26
C ALA A 90 -9.02 6.36 15.23
N ASP A 91 -8.87 7.40 16.07
CA ASP A 91 -9.84 8.50 16.16
C ASP A 91 -9.98 9.27 14.84
N GLN A 92 -8.86 9.54 14.16
CA GLN A 92 -8.87 10.23 12.87
C GLN A 92 -9.48 9.34 11.78
N SER A 93 -9.15 8.04 11.78
CA SER A 93 -9.74 7.09 10.84
C SER A 93 -11.26 7.04 11.01
N LEU A 94 -11.74 6.98 12.25
CA LEU A 94 -13.17 6.98 12.55
C LEU A 94 -13.85 8.27 12.08
N ALA A 95 -13.22 9.44 12.24
CA ALA A 95 -13.77 10.70 11.74
C ALA A 95 -13.95 10.69 10.21
N VAL A 96 -12.92 10.24 9.47
CA VAL A 96 -12.97 10.13 8.01
C VAL A 96 -14.06 9.13 7.58
N MET A 97 -14.09 7.95 8.20
CA MET A 97 -15.06 6.91 7.85
C MET A 97 -16.49 7.28 8.22
N ARG A 98 -16.72 7.97 9.35
CA ARG A 98 -18.05 8.45 9.73
C ARG A 98 -18.61 9.41 8.68
N LYS A 99 -17.80 10.37 8.21
CA LYS A 99 -18.21 11.26 7.12
C LYS A 99 -18.53 10.48 5.84
N LEU A 100 -17.71 9.49 5.52
CA LEU A 100 -17.90 8.68 4.31
C LEU A 100 -19.17 7.80 4.39
N ALA A 101 -19.44 7.19 5.55
CA ALA A 101 -20.63 6.38 5.77
C ALA A 101 -21.93 7.20 5.70
N ILE A 102 -21.90 8.48 6.08
CA ILE A 102 -23.03 9.40 5.87
C ILE A 102 -23.30 9.62 4.38
N ALA A 103 -22.25 9.78 3.56
CA ALA A 103 -22.37 9.99 2.12
C ALA A 103 -22.78 8.71 1.36
N TYR A 104 -22.38 7.53 1.87
CA TYR A 104 -22.61 6.24 1.23
C TYR A 104 -23.25 5.22 2.19
N PRO A 105 -24.49 5.46 2.67
CA PRO A 105 -25.08 4.70 3.79
C PRO A 105 -25.44 3.24 3.48
N LYS A 106 -25.34 2.83 2.22
CA LYS A 106 -25.64 1.47 1.72
C LYS A 106 -24.46 0.85 0.96
N ASP A 107 -23.33 1.55 0.87
CA ASP A 107 -22.15 1.00 0.22
C ASP A 107 -21.49 0.00 1.17
N ARG A 108 -21.44 -1.26 0.76
CA ARG A 108 -20.95 -2.37 1.59
C ARG A 108 -19.49 -2.19 1.98
N GLU A 109 -18.67 -1.71 1.05
CA GLU A 109 -17.23 -1.50 1.27
C GLU A 109 -17.03 -0.40 2.32
N VAL A 110 -17.80 0.68 2.22
CA VAL A 110 -17.76 1.79 3.18
C VAL A 110 -18.26 1.35 4.56
N LEU A 111 -19.38 0.62 4.63
CA LEU A 111 -19.92 0.12 5.89
C LEU A 111 -18.96 -0.85 6.60
N ALA A 112 -18.30 -1.73 5.84
CA ALA A 112 -17.29 -2.64 6.37
C ALA A 112 -16.10 -1.90 6.98
N ALA A 113 -15.53 -0.95 6.23
CA ALA A 113 -14.42 -0.14 6.73
C ALA A 113 -14.83 0.76 7.92
N TYR A 114 -16.08 1.24 7.93
CA TYR A 114 -16.61 2.04 9.02
C TYR A 114 -16.79 1.20 10.29
N GLY A 115 -17.32 -0.02 10.17
CA GLY A 115 -17.41 -0.98 11.26
C GLY A 115 -16.03 -1.30 11.84
N LYS A 116 -15.02 -1.53 10.99
CA LYS A 116 -13.64 -1.72 11.44
C LYS A 116 -13.10 -0.49 12.21
N ALA A 117 -13.36 0.72 11.72
CA ALA A 117 -12.94 1.95 12.39
C ALA A 117 -13.63 2.14 13.75
N LEU A 118 -14.92 1.80 13.85
CA LEU A 118 -15.67 1.82 15.09
C LEU A 118 -15.10 0.82 16.11
N ALA A 119 -14.82 -0.41 15.68
CA ALA A 119 -14.25 -1.45 16.53
C ALA A 119 -12.85 -1.07 17.04
N ALA A 120 -12.00 -0.51 16.18
CA ALA A 120 -10.68 0.00 16.57
C ALA A 120 -10.75 1.13 17.62
N ASN A 121 -11.87 1.84 17.67
CA ASN A 121 -12.14 2.90 18.65
C ASN A 121 -12.91 2.41 19.89
N GLY A 122 -13.10 1.10 20.04
CA GLY A 122 -13.86 0.49 21.15
C GLY A 122 -15.38 0.67 21.07
N GLN A 123 -15.91 1.16 19.93
CA GLN A 123 -17.36 1.33 19.72
C GLN A 123 -17.94 0.04 19.14
N PHE A 124 -18.02 -1.01 19.95
CA PHE A 124 -18.31 -2.37 19.47
C PHE A 124 -19.75 -2.56 18.98
N GLU A 125 -20.77 -2.07 19.69
CA GLU A 125 -22.16 -2.22 19.27
C GLU A 125 -22.45 -1.48 17.94
N PRO A 126 -22.02 -0.21 17.75
CA PRO A 126 -22.11 0.44 16.44
C PRO A 126 -21.30 -0.27 15.36
N ALA A 127 -20.13 -0.83 15.71
CA ALA A 127 -19.30 -1.58 14.76
C ALA A 127 -20.04 -2.81 14.24
N LEU A 128 -20.69 -3.53 15.15
CA LEU A 128 -21.47 -4.73 14.85
C LEU A 128 -22.65 -4.40 13.92
N ASP A 129 -23.39 -3.31 14.17
CA ASP A 129 -24.43 -2.83 13.25
C ASP A 129 -23.88 -2.54 11.84
N ALA A 130 -22.78 -1.79 11.77
CA ALA A 130 -22.19 -1.41 10.49
C ALA A 130 -21.71 -2.63 9.69
N VAL A 131 -21.03 -3.59 10.33
CA VAL A 131 -20.58 -4.83 9.69
C VAL A 131 -21.76 -5.68 9.22
N ARG A 132 -22.80 -5.86 10.05
CA ARG A 132 -24.01 -6.60 9.67
C ARG A 132 -24.72 -5.98 8.48
N ARG A 133 -24.81 -4.65 8.42
CA ARG A 133 -25.39 -3.94 7.27
C ARG A 133 -24.53 -4.02 6.00
N ALA A 134 -23.24 -4.30 6.12
CA ALA A 134 -22.36 -4.54 4.97
C ALA A 134 -22.53 -5.95 4.38
N GLN A 135 -23.09 -6.90 5.14
CA GLN A 135 -23.33 -8.26 4.69
C GLN A 135 -24.55 -8.32 3.76
N THR A 136 -24.48 -9.20 2.76
CA THR A 136 -25.61 -9.52 1.88
C THR A 136 -25.68 -11.03 1.68
N PRO A 137 -26.84 -11.68 1.91
CA PRO A 137 -26.97 -13.13 1.75
C PRO A 137 -26.57 -13.65 0.36
N GLU A 138 -26.78 -12.85 -0.69
CA GLU A 138 -26.50 -13.22 -2.08
C GLU A 138 -25.00 -13.28 -2.39
N TYR A 139 -24.19 -12.56 -1.61
CA TYR A 139 -22.75 -12.48 -1.76
C TYR A 139 -22.08 -12.60 -0.38
N PRO A 140 -22.02 -13.82 0.18
CA PRO A 140 -21.32 -14.09 1.44
C PRO A 140 -19.85 -13.66 1.33
N ASP A 141 -19.35 -12.97 2.35
CA ASP A 141 -17.97 -12.53 2.44
C ASP A 141 -17.38 -12.97 3.77
N TRP A 142 -16.44 -13.92 3.71
CA TRP A 142 -15.77 -14.45 4.89
C TRP A 142 -15.08 -13.35 5.72
N LYS A 143 -14.65 -12.25 5.09
CA LYS A 143 -14.00 -11.14 5.79
C LYS A 143 -14.97 -10.40 6.71
N LEU A 144 -16.22 -10.22 6.27
CA LEU A 144 -17.25 -9.57 7.06
C LEU A 144 -17.71 -10.47 8.21
N VAL A 145 -17.85 -11.77 7.96
CA VAL A 145 -18.21 -12.74 9.00
C VAL A 145 -17.09 -12.84 10.04
N SER A 146 -15.82 -12.85 9.61
CA SER A 146 -14.69 -12.83 10.54
C SER A 146 -14.56 -11.50 11.30
N ALA A 147 -14.93 -10.37 10.69
CA ALA A 147 -14.90 -9.08 11.36
C ALA A 147 -16.00 -8.99 12.44
N GLU A 148 -17.20 -9.51 12.14
CA GLU A 148 -18.28 -9.67 13.11
C GLU A 148 -17.82 -10.54 14.29
N ALA A 149 -17.24 -11.71 14.01
CA ALA A 149 -16.70 -12.60 15.04
C ALA A 149 -15.68 -11.90 15.95
N ALA A 150 -14.74 -11.14 15.37
CA ALA A 150 -13.75 -10.38 16.13
C ALA A 150 -14.39 -9.32 17.03
N ILE A 151 -15.44 -8.64 16.56
CA ILE A 151 -16.18 -7.67 17.38
C ILE A 151 -16.91 -8.37 18.53
N LEU A 152 -17.58 -9.49 18.26
CA LEU A 152 -18.28 -10.29 19.26
C LEU A 152 -17.32 -10.80 20.35
N ASP A 153 -16.12 -11.26 19.98
CA ASP A 153 -15.08 -11.65 20.92
C ASP A 153 -14.66 -10.49 21.85
N GLN A 154 -14.46 -9.29 21.28
CA GLN A 154 -14.13 -8.10 22.09
C GLN A 154 -15.27 -7.69 23.03
N MET A 155 -16.51 -8.00 22.67
CA MET A 155 -17.69 -7.83 23.54
C MET A 155 -17.85 -8.95 24.57
N GLY A 156 -17.00 -9.99 24.55
CA GLY A 156 -17.10 -11.16 25.41
C GLY A 156 -18.13 -12.20 24.98
N GLN A 157 -18.75 -12.04 23.81
CA GLN A 157 -19.72 -12.97 23.22
C GLN A 157 -19.01 -14.12 22.49
N LYS A 158 -18.16 -14.85 23.23
CA LYS A 158 -17.19 -15.82 22.70
C LYS A 158 -17.84 -16.97 21.92
N ASP A 159 -18.99 -17.46 22.36
CA ASP A 159 -19.66 -18.59 21.69
C ASP A 159 -20.19 -18.21 20.31
N GLU A 160 -20.79 -17.02 20.20
CA GLU A 160 -21.26 -16.45 18.93
C GLU A 160 -20.07 -16.15 18.01
N ALA A 161 -19.02 -15.53 18.54
CA ALA A 161 -17.78 -15.26 17.81
C ALA A 161 -17.18 -16.54 17.20
N ARG A 162 -17.06 -17.62 17.99
CA ARG A 162 -16.53 -18.91 17.52
C ARG A 162 -17.42 -19.57 16.47
N GLN A 163 -18.73 -19.41 16.55
CA GLN A 163 -19.61 -19.87 15.47
C GLN A 163 -19.33 -19.11 14.19
N ASP A 164 -19.17 -17.79 14.26
CA ASP A 164 -18.91 -16.96 13.08
C ASP A 164 -17.51 -17.17 12.50
N TYR A 165 -16.47 -17.36 13.31
CA TYR A 165 -15.16 -17.78 12.77
C TYR A 165 -15.24 -19.11 12.02
N ARG A 166 -15.99 -20.10 12.53
CA ARG A 166 -16.17 -21.37 11.81
C ARG A 166 -16.91 -21.18 10.49
N LYS A 167 -17.97 -20.37 10.46
CA LYS A 167 -18.64 -19.99 9.20
C LYS A 167 -17.69 -19.29 8.23
N ALA A 168 -16.84 -18.38 8.72
CA ALA A 168 -15.82 -17.74 7.89
C ALA A 168 -14.82 -18.77 7.31
N LEU A 169 -14.43 -19.78 8.09
CA LEU A 169 -13.57 -20.88 7.63
C LEU A 169 -14.28 -21.85 6.69
N GLU A 170 -15.61 -22.01 6.78
CA GLU A 170 -16.40 -22.74 5.77
C GLU A 170 -16.38 -22.01 4.43
N LEU A 171 -16.49 -20.68 4.44
CA LEU A 171 -16.42 -19.83 3.23
C LEU A 171 -14.98 -19.74 2.68
N LYS A 172 -13.98 -19.71 3.56
CA LYS A 172 -12.56 -19.64 3.22
C LYS A 172 -11.74 -20.60 4.10
N PRO A 173 -11.59 -21.86 3.68
CA PRO A 173 -10.80 -22.83 4.41
C PRO A 173 -9.33 -22.40 4.55
N ASN A 174 -8.75 -22.69 5.73
CA ASN A 174 -7.34 -22.45 6.06
C ASN A 174 -6.89 -20.99 5.96
N GLU A 175 -7.79 -20.03 6.17
CA GLU A 175 -7.44 -18.62 6.23
C GLU A 175 -6.66 -18.32 7.53
N PRO A 176 -5.36 -17.96 7.46
CA PRO A 176 -4.52 -17.86 8.65
C PRO A 176 -5.00 -16.81 9.65
N SER A 177 -5.55 -15.70 9.16
CA SER A 177 -6.06 -14.63 10.01
C SER A 177 -7.27 -15.07 10.84
N VAL A 178 -8.16 -15.88 10.27
CA VAL A 178 -9.36 -16.40 10.95
C VAL A 178 -8.99 -17.51 11.93
N LEU A 179 -8.07 -18.42 11.54
CA LEU A 179 -7.55 -19.45 12.43
C LEU A 179 -6.88 -18.85 13.67
N SER A 180 -6.02 -17.84 13.46
CA SER A 180 -5.33 -17.15 14.55
C SER A 180 -6.31 -16.50 15.54
N ASN A 181 -7.36 -15.86 15.02
CA ASN A 181 -8.38 -15.23 15.87
C ASN A 181 -9.21 -16.27 16.63
N LEU A 182 -9.60 -17.37 15.98
CA LEU A 182 -10.32 -18.46 16.64
C LEU A 182 -9.47 -19.13 17.73
N GLY A 183 -8.21 -19.42 17.44
CA GLY A 183 -7.25 -19.92 18.42
C GLY A 183 -7.09 -18.97 19.60
N MET A 184 -6.93 -17.66 19.32
CA MET A 184 -6.84 -16.62 20.36
C MET A 184 -8.11 -16.56 21.24
N SER A 185 -9.30 -16.69 20.65
CA SER A 185 -10.57 -16.76 21.41
C SER A 185 -10.58 -17.90 22.43
N TYR A 186 -9.96 -19.05 22.11
CA TYR A 186 -9.80 -20.17 23.04
C TYR A 186 -8.69 -19.93 24.07
N VAL A 187 -7.56 -19.33 23.68
CA VAL A 187 -6.50 -18.92 24.61
C VAL A 187 -7.04 -17.99 25.69
N LEU A 188 -7.83 -16.99 25.32
CA LEU A 188 -8.42 -16.03 26.26
C LEU A 188 -9.50 -16.63 27.18
N GLU A 189 -9.95 -17.86 26.90
CA GLU A 189 -10.84 -18.65 27.77
C GLU A 189 -10.05 -19.65 28.63
N GLY A 190 -8.76 -19.85 28.35
CA GLY A 190 -7.93 -20.86 29.01
C GLY A 190 -8.04 -22.27 28.42
N ASP A 191 -8.77 -22.47 27.32
CA ASP A 191 -8.84 -23.75 26.60
C ASP A 191 -7.68 -23.89 25.61
N LEU A 192 -6.47 -24.03 26.17
CA LEU A 192 -5.25 -24.12 25.38
C LEU A 192 -5.23 -25.35 24.47
N ARG A 193 -5.86 -26.44 24.90
CA ARG A 193 -5.89 -27.71 24.14
C ARG A 193 -6.68 -27.55 22.84
N THR A 194 -7.81 -26.85 22.87
CA THR A 194 -8.55 -26.57 21.63
C THR A 194 -7.87 -25.47 20.82
N ALA A 195 -7.24 -24.48 21.45
CA ALA A 195 -6.49 -23.45 20.74
C ALA A 195 -5.38 -24.03 19.84
N GLU A 196 -4.64 -25.05 20.29
CA GLU A 196 -3.57 -25.70 19.52
C GLU A 196 -4.05 -26.48 18.27
N THR A 197 -5.36 -26.66 18.11
CA THR A 197 -5.92 -27.34 16.93
C THR A 197 -6.18 -26.40 15.75
N TYR A 198 -5.97 -25.09 15.93
CA TYR A 198 -6.16 -24.04 14.95
C TYR A 198 -4.86 -23.26 14.70
#